data_AF-A0A430ABU5-F1
#
_entry.id   AF-A0A430ABU5-F1
#
_cell.length_a   1.000
_cell.length_b   1.000
_cell.length_c   1.000
_cell.angle_alpha   90.00
_cell.angle_beta   90.00
_cell.angle_gamma   90.00
#
_symmetry.space_group_name_H-M   'P 1'
#
loop_
_entity.id
_entity.type
_entity.pdbx_description
1 polymer ?
#
loop_
_entity_poly.entity_id
_entity_poly.type
_entity_poly.pdbx_seq_one_letter_code
_entity_poly.pdbx_strand_id
1 'polypeptide(L)' 'MKRSFYHYIMTLRGPKISDAVTKFANDLAHDSLFPKQSTDYHEISDYLEMTTTYLDNMTIFDEAWELYLEHN' A
#
# COMPACT_ATOMS: atom_id res chain seq x y z
N MET A 1 11.28 3.59 15.86
CA MET A 1 10.46 4.37 14.89
C MET A 1 9.56 3.37 14.20
N LYS A 2 8.23 3.49 14.31
CA LYS A 2 7.31 2.63 13.55
C LYS A 2 7.52 2.91 12.06
N ARG A 3 7.67 1.87 11.25
CA ARG A 3 7.77 2.04 9.79
C ARG A 3 6.43 2.56 9.29
N SER A 4 6.43 3.49 8.33
CA SER A 4 5.17 3.88 7.67
C SER A 4 4.68 2.77 6.75
N PHE A 5 3.38 2.76 6.47
CA PHE A 5 2.78 1.79 5.54
C PHE A 5 3.52 1.80 4.19
N TYR A 6 3.85 2.99 3.68
CA TYR A 6 4.64 3.13 2.46
C TYR A 6 6.01 2.45 2.53
N HIS A 7 6.74 2.59 3.63
CA HIS A 7 8.03 1.90 3.75
C HIS A 7 7.88 0.38 3.81
N TYR A 8 6.81 -0.11 4.44
CA TYR A 8 6.53 -1.54 4.50
C TYR A 8 6.15 -2.09 3.12
N ILE A 9 5.18 -1.49 2.44
CA ILE A 9 4.68 -1.97 1.14
C ILE A 9 5.79 -1.94 0.06
N MET A 10 6.76 -1.02 0.16
CA MET A 10 7.93 -1.02 -0.72
C MET A 10 8.83 -2.26 -0.56
N THR A 11 8.79 -2.96 0.58
CA THR A 11 9.54 -4.21 0.78
C THR A 11 8.90 -5.40 0.05
N LEU A 12 7.60 -5.30 -0.27
CA LEU A 12 6.84 -6.34 -0.98
C LEU A 12 6.93 -6.19 -2.50
N ARG A 13 7.70 -5.21 -3.01
CA ARG A 13 7.92 -5.03 -4.44
C ARG A 13 8.78 -6.14 -5.02
N GLY A 14 8.47 -6.52 -6.27
CA GLY A 14 9.24 -7.53 -6.98
C GLY A 14 9.05 -7.48 -8.49
N PRO A 15 10.04 -7.97 -9.27
CA PRO A 15 9.95 -8.06 -10.73
C PRO A 15 8.96 -9.13 -11.20
N LYS A 16 8.63 -10.08 -10.31
CA LYS A 16 7.63 -11.11 -10.56
C LYS A 16 6.38 -10.77 -9.76
N ILE A 17 5.32 -10.38 -10.45
CA ILE A 17 4.00 -10.18 -9.84
C ILE A 17 3.46 -11.57 -9.50
N SER A 18 3.61 -11.98 -8.24
CA SER A 18 3.11 -13.27 -7.73
C SER A 18 1.68 -13.16 -7.18
N ASP A 19 1.29 -11.96 -6.73
CA ASP A 19 0.08 -11.72 -5.95
C ASP A 19 -0.39 -10.27 -6.12
N ALA A 20 -1.66 -10.02 -5.79
CA ALA A 20 -2.30 -8.71 -5.94
C ALA A 20 -1.61 -7.63 -5.11
N VAL A 21 -1.08 -7.99 -3.93
CA VAL A 21 -0.33 -7.07 -3.06
C VAL A 21 0.99 -6.64 -3.71
N THR A 22 1.72 -7.56 -4.37
CA THR A 22 2.93 -7.22 -5.13
C THR A 22 2.63 -6.28 -6.31
N LYS A 23 1.52 -6.51 -7.02
CA LYS A 23 1.06 -5.59 -8.09
C LYS A 23 0.77 -4.20 -7.50
N PHE A 24 -0.03 -4.14 -6.44
CA PHE A 24 -0.35 -2.91 -5.74
C PHE A 24 0.91 -2.18 -5.26
N ALA A 25 1.87 -2.90 -4.65
CA ALA A 25 3.13 -2.32 -4.19
C ALA A 25 3.95 -1.71 -5.34
N ASN A 26 3.96 -2.36 -6.51
CA ASN A 26 4.63 -1.83 -7.69
C ASN A 26 3.91 -0.60 -8.24
N ASP A 27 2.58 -0.62 -8.33
CA ASP A 27 1.79 0.49 -8.85
C ASP A 27 1.87 1.71 -7.91
N LEU A 28 1.73 1.49 -6.61
CA LEU A 28 1.88 2.48 -5.55
C LEU A 28 3.27 3.14 -5.55
N ALA A 29 4.31 2.44 -6.00
CA ALA A 29 5.64 3.01 -6.13
C ALA A 29 5.71 4.11 -7.20
N HIS A 30 4.84 4.07 -8.21
CA HIS A 30 4.73 5.10 -9.24
C HIS A 30 3.88 6.30 -8.78
N ASP A 31 3.11 6.14 -7.70
CA ASP A 31 2.33 7.22 -7.09
C ASP A 31 3.25 8.15 -6.27
N SER A 32 3.51 9.33 -6.84
CA SER A 32 4.32 10.36 -6.19
C SER A 32 3.54 11.19 -5.17
N LEU A 33 2.21 11.20 -5.24
CA LEU A 33 1.31 11.96 -4.37
C LEU A 33 0.89 11.19 -3.12
N PHE A 34 1.12 9.87 -3.10
CA PHE A 34 0.80 9.02 -1.96
C PHE A 34 1.39 9.56 -0.64
N PRO A 35 0.64 9.59 0.48
CA PRO A 35 1.11 10.09 1.77
C PRO A 35 2.14 9.14 2.42
N LYS A 36 3.41 9.21 1.99
CA LYS A 36 4.49 8.28 2.36
C LYS A 36 4.82 8.22 3.86
N GLN A 37 4.49 9.28 4.59
CA GLN A 37 4.73 9.37 6.03
C GLN A 37 3.51 8.98 6.87
N SER A 38 2.33 8.83 6.25
CA SER A 38 1.14 8.45 7.00
C SER A 38 1.26 7.03 7.52
N THR A 39 0.77 6.85 8.75
CA THR A 39 0.59 5.56 9.40
C THR A 39 -0.86 5.37 9.85
N ASP A 40 -1.75 6.28 9.44
CA ASP A 40 -3.16 6.24 9.79
C ASP A 40 -3.93 5.49 8.70
N TYR A 41 -4.75 4.54 9.13
CA TYR A 41 -5.54 3.73 8.22
C TYR A 41 -6.55 4.57 7.43
N HIS A 42 -7.26 5.48 8.10
CA HIS A 42 -8.32 6.26 7.49
C HIS A 42 -7.73 7.25 6.48
N GLU A 43 -6.64 7.92 6.83
CA GLU A 43 -5.98 8.85 5.91
C GLU A 43 -5.52 8.16 4.61
N ILE A 44 -4.98 6.95 4.73
CA ILE A 44 -4.53 6.18 3.56
C ILE A 44 -5.73 5.60 2.79
N SER A 45 -6.75 5.09 3.49
CA SER A 45 -7.98 4.58 2.87
C SER A 45 -8.70 5.66 2.08
N ASP A 46 -8.90 6.84 2.67
CA ASP A 46 -9.53 7.99 2.04
C ASP A 46 -8.75 8.43 0.80
N TYR A 47 -7.41 8.49 0.91
CA TYR A 47 -6.55 8.80 -0.24
C TYR A 47 -6.75 7.79 -1.36
N LEU A 48 -6.77 6.49 -1.05
CA LEU A 48 -6.93 5.43 -2.04
C LEU A 48 -8.31 5.53 -2.69
N GLU A 49 -9.39 5.59 -1.93
CA GLU A 49 -10.76 5.71 -2.47
C GLU A 49 -10.96 6.93 -3.38
N MET A 50 -10.33 8.06 -3.05
CA MET A 50 -10.46 9.30 -3.82
C MET A 50 -9.57 9.34 -5.07
N THR A 51 -8.47 8.58 -5.11
CA THR A 51 -7.37 8.79 -6.06
C THR A 51 -7.04 7.56 -6.90
N THR A 52 -7.45 6.34 -6.50
CA THR A 52 -6.95 5.12 -7.14
C THR A 52 -7.55 4.88 -8.51
N THR A 53 -6.67 4.90 -9.51
CA THR A 53 -6.87 4.30 -10.84
C THR A 53 -6.14 2.96 -10.98
N TYR A 54 -5.31 2.59 -9.99
CA TYR A 54 -4.41 1.43 -10.04
C TYR A 54 -4.73 0.33 -9.02
N LEU A 55 -5.66 0.57 -8.10
CA LEU A 55 -6.15 -0.45 -7.18
C LEU A 55 -7.40 -1.10 -7.80
N ASP A 56 -7.31 -2.40 -8.10
CA ASP A 56 -8.45 -3.12 -8.69
C ASP A 56 -9.60 -3.32 -7.66
N ASN A 57 -9.27 -3.44 -6.37
CA ASN A 57 -10.21 -3.59 -5.27
C ASN A 57 -9.59 -3.14 -3.94
N MET A 58 -10.36 -2.43 -3.10
CA MET A 58 -9.98 -2.04 -1.73
C MET A 58 -9.61 -3.22 -0.83
N THR A 59 -10.15 -4.43 -1.08
CA THR A 59 -9.73 -5.63 -0.33
C THR A 59 -8.22 -5.91 -0.43
N ILE A 60 -7.56 -5.53 -1.54
CA ILE A 60 -6.11 -5.68 -1.69
C ILE A 60 -5.36 -4.75 -0.72
N PHE A 61 -5.88 -3.55 -0.50
CA PHE A 61 -5.35 -2.63 0.49
C PHE A 61 -5.57 -3.17 1.91
N ASP A 62 -6.76 -3.69 2.21
CA ASP A 62 -7.07 -4.28 3.51
C ASP A 62 -6.10 -5.43 3.84
N GLU A 63 -5.89 -6.35 2.90
CA GLU A 63 -4.92 -7.45 3.03
C GLU A 63 -3.49 -6.94 3.26
N ALA A 64 -3.06 -5.94 2.48
CA ALA A 64 -1.74 -5.33 2.64
C ALA A 64 -1.59 -4.62 4.00
N TRP A 65 -2.68 -4.03 4.52
CA TRP A 65 -2.72 -3.36 5.79
C TRP A 65 -2.63 -4.34 6.96
N GLU A 66 -3.33 -5.47 6.90
CA GLU A 66 -3.23 -6.54 7.89
C GLU A 66 -1.78 -7.07 7.96
N LEU A 67 -1.18 -7.36 6.81
CA LEU A 67 0.22 -7.80 6.73
C LEU A 67 1.18 -6.75 7.33
N TYR A 68 0.91 -5.46 7.11
CA TYR A 68 1.66 -4.37 7.73
C TYR A 68 1.54 -4.37 9.26
N LEU A 69 0.34 -4.59 9.80
CA LEU A 69 0.11 -4.67 11.25
C LEU A 69 0.75 -5.90 11.88
N GLU A 70 0.81 -7.03 11.18
CA GLU A 70 1.48 -8.24 11.68
C GLU A 70 3.00 -8.11 11.76
N HIS A 71 3.60 -7.32 10.84
CA HIS A 71 5.05 -7.19 10.73
C HIS A 71 5.65 -5.95 11.44
N ASN A 72 4.84 -5.13 12.12
CA ASN A 72 5.25 -3.83 12.70
C ASN A 72 4.80 -3.67 14.16
#